data_AF-A0A452ZY96-F1
#
_entry.id   AF-A0A452ZY96-F1
#
_cell.length_a   1.000
_cell.length_b   1.000
_cell.length_c   1.000
_cell.angle_alpha   90.00
_cell.angle_beta   90.00
_cell.angle_gamma   90.00
#
_symmetry.space_group_name_H-M   'P 1'
#
loop_
_entity.id
_entity.type
_entity.pdbx_description
1 polymer ?
#
loop_
_entity_poly.entity_id
_entity_poly.type
_entity_poly.pdbx_seq_one_letter_code
_entity_poly.pdbx_strand_id
1 'polypeptide(L)'
;HDTRKQPLLVNTGSWYRMGSRQSSLTAGTSSMAIMRESHVSAFLCTMIVALGPIQFGFTGGFSSPTQAAIIRDLNLSISEFSVFGSLSNVGAMVGAIASGQMAEHIGRKGSLMIAAIPNIIGWLAISFAKDTSFLYMGRLLEGFGVGVISYTVPVYIAEISPQNMRGALGSVNQLSVTIGIVLAYILGMFVPWRMLAVIGILPCTILIPGLFFIPESPRWLAKMNKMEDFETSLQVLRGFETDITSEVNDIKRAVTSANKRAAIRFQELNQKKFRMPLILGIGLLVLQQLSGINAILFYASSIFKAAGITNSDLATSGLGGIQVLATLVTTWLLDRAGRRILLIISSAGMTISLLAVAVIFFIKDTVSQDS
;
A
#
# COMPACT_ATOMS: atom_id res chain seq x y z
N HIS A 1 7.69 16.78 35.57
CA HIS A 1 6.67 17.33 34.66
C HIS A 1 6.85 16.68 33.31
N ASP A 2 6.12 15.60 33.02
CA ASP A 2 6.00 15.12 31.64
C ASP A 2 4.71 14.32 31.49
N THR A 3 3.63 15.07 31.28
CA THR A 3 2.29 14.57 30.97
C THR A 3 2.34 13.91 29.59
N ARG A 4 2.54 12.59 29.55
CA ARG A 4 2.30 11.78 28.34
C ARG A 4 0.85 11.94 27.93
N LYS A 5 0.63 12.76 26.89
CA LYS A 5 -0.66 12.97 26.25
C LYS A 5 -1.24 11.61 25.85
N GLN A 6 -2.38 11.27 26.44
CA GLN A 6 -3.19 10.14 26.00
C GLN A 6 -3.53 10.32 24.50
N PRO A 7 -3.44 9.28 23.66
CA PRO A 7 -3.89 9.38 22.28
C PRO A 7 -5.41 9.59 22.24
N LEU A 8 -5.84 10.63 21.53
CA LEU A 8 -7.21 11.20 21.48
C LEU A 8 -8.32 10.28 20.92
N LEU A 9 -8.04 9.01 20.61
CA LEU A 9 -8.97 8.10 19.94
C LEU A 9 -9.22 6.77 20.69
N VAL A 10 -8.87 6.69 21.98
CA VAL A 10 -8.94 5.42 22.75
C VAL A 10 -10.36 4.95 23.09
N ASN A 11 -11.40 5.76 22.87
CA ASN A 11 -12.77 5.45 23.29
C ASN A 11 -13.75 5.14 22.14
N THR A 12 -13.30 4.47 21.08
CA THR A 12 -14.24 3.92 20.08
C THR A 12 -14.61 2.48 20.45
N GLY A 13 -15.87 2.30 20.84
CA GLY A 13 -16.47 1.06 21.34
C GLY A 13 -16.08 -0.18 20.54
N SER A 14 -15.23 -1.00 21.16
CA SER A 14 -14.81 -2.29 20.63
C SER A 14 -15.92 -3.31 20.90
N TRP A 15 -16.58 -3.77 19.84
CA TRP A 15 -17.58 -4.85 19.89
C TRP A 15 -17.00 -6.20 20.35
N TYR A 16 -15.69 -6.42 20.16
CA TYR A 16 -15.02 -7.65 20.63
C TYR A 16 -14.86 -7.72 22.16
N ARG A 17 -15.04 -6.61 22.89
CA ARG A 17 -15.15 -6.62 24.37
C ARG A 17 -16.42 -7.31 24.87
N MET A 18 -17.45 -7.44 24.03
CA MET A 18 -18.73 -8.03 24.44
C MET A 18 -18.72 -9.56 24.34
N GLY A 19 -17.93 -10.13 23.42
CA GLY A 19 -17.80 -11.58 23.25
C GLY A 19 -17.02 -12.29 24.36
N SER A 20 -16.10 -11.58 25.03
CA SER A 20 -15.25 -12.18 26.09
C SER A 20 -16.01 -12.59 27.36
N ARG A 21 -17.25 -12.11 27.54
CA ARG A 21 -18.08 -12.46 28.70
C ARG A 21 -19.02 -13.64 28.48
N GLN A 22 -19.18 -14.13 27.25
CA GLN A 22 -20.23 -15.10 26.91
C GLN A 22 -19.71 -16.46 26.41
N SER A 23 -18.43 -16.58 26.07
CA SER A 23 -17.84 -17.80 25.48
C SER A 23 -17.22 -18.77 26.50
N SER A 24 -17.46 -18.59 27.80
CA SER A 24 -16.94 -19.50 28.85
C SER A 24 -17.77 -20.78 29.05
N LEU A 25 -18.71 -21.12 28.16
CA LEU A 25 -19.70 -22.18 28.38
C LEU A 25 -19.78 -23.29 27.32
N THR A 26 -18.92 -23.34 26.30
CA THR A 26 -18.98 -24.41 25.28
C THR A 26 -17.59 -24.96 24.95
N ALA A 27 -17.00 -25.68 25.92
CA ALA A 27 -15.82 -26.50 25.69
C ALA A 27 -16.22 -27.77 24.90
N GLY A 28 -15.89 -27.82 23.61
CA GLY A 28 -16.20 -29.01 22.81
C GLY A 28 -15.99 -28.94 21.30
N THR A 29 -15.10 -28.09 20.77
CA THR A 29 -14.85 -28.01 19.32
C THR A 29 -13.44 -28.48 18.98
N SER A 30 -13.33 -29.33 17.96
CA SER A 30 -12.11 -30.03 17.56
C SER A 30 -10.99 -29.09 17.08
N SER A 31 -9.74 -29.40 17.41
CA SER A 31 -8.55 -28.55 17.18
C SER A 31 -8.34 -28.10 15.72
N MET A 32 -8.85 -28.85 14.73
CA MET A 32 -8.82 -28.45 13.32
C MET A 32 -9.81 -27.34 12.96
N ALA A 33 -10.99 -27.30 13.59
CA ALA A 33 -11.96 -26.22 13.39
C ALA A 33 -11.44 -24.89 13.98
N ILE A 34 -10.75 -24.98 15.12
CA ILE A 34 -10.15 -23.85 15.84
C ILE A 34 -8.99 -23.23 15.05
N MET A 35 -8.08 -24.04 14.49
CA MET A 35 -7.04 -23.50 13.59
C MET A 35 -7.64 -22.85 12.34
N ARG A 36 -8.76 -23.38 11.82
CA ARG A 36 -9.45 -22.83 10.65
C ARG A 36 -10.04 -21.45 10.94
N GLU A 37 -10.65 -21.23 12.11
CA GLU A 37 -11.16 -19.90 12.52
C GLU A 37 -10.03 -18.88 12.76
N SER A 38 -8.90 -19.31 13.32
CA SER A 38 -7.71 -18.49 13.57
C SER A 38 -7.10 -17.91 12.29
N HIS A 39 -6.90 -18.76 11.27
CA HIS A 39 -6.40 -18.31 9.97
C HIS A 39 -7.40 -17.41 9.23
N VAL A 40 -8.71 -17.66 9.41
CA VAL A 40 -9.78 -16.87 8.79
C VAL A 40 -9.82 -15.45 9.37
N SER A 41 -9.66 -15.29 10.69
CA SER A 41 -9.63 -13.96 11.33
C SER A 41 -8.47 -13.11 10.80
N ALA A 42 -7.23 -13.64 10.81
CA ALA A 42 -6.05 -12.92 10.30
C ALA A 42 -6.15 -12.63 8.79
N PHE A 43 -6.74 -13.55 8.02
CA PHE A 43 -6.98 -13.36 6.59
C PHE A 43 -8.02 -12.25 6.34
N LEU A 44 -9.16 -12.26 7.04
CA LEU A 44 -10.18 -11.21 6.94
C LEU A 44 -9.61 -9.84 7.32
N CYS A 45 -8.83 -9.77 8.40
CA CYS A 45 -8.12 -8.55 8.80
C CYS A 45 -7.21 -8.05 7.66
N THR A 46 -6.48 -8.97 7.03
CA THR A 46 -5.59 -8.66 5.91
C THR A 46 -6.38 -8.17 4.69
N MET A 47 -7.54 -8.75 4.37
CA MET A 47 -8.41 -8.32 3.28
C MET A 47 -8.97 -6.91 3.50
N ILE A 48 -9.34 -6.57 4.74
CA ILE A 48 -9.82 -5.21 5.06
C ILE A 48 -8.68 -4.20 4.86
N VAL A 49 -7.49 -4.50 5.36
CA VAL A 49 -6.34 -3.59 5.24
C VAL A 49 -5.80 -3.53 3.80
N ALA A 50 -6.01 -4.58 3.00
CA ALA A 50 -5.69 -4.65 1.57
C ALA A 50 -6.43 -3.60 0.71
N LEU A 51 -7.52 -3.01 1.21
CA LEU A 51 -8.18 -1.87 0.56
C LEU A 51 -7.26 -0.64 0.45
N GLY A 52 -6.33 -0.46 1.39
CA GLY A 52 -5.34 0.62 1.33
C GLY A 52 -4.37 0.46 0.14
N PRO A 53 -3.70 -0.68 -0.04
CA PRO A 53 -2.86 -0.93 -1.20
C PRO A 53 -3.62 -0.90 -2.53
N ILE A 54 -4.89 -1.33 -2.56
CA ILE A 54 -5.76 -1.12 -3.73
C ILE A 54 -5.85 0.37 -4.06
N GLN A 55 -6.05 1.23 -3.04
CA GLN A 55 -6.05 2.67 -3.22
C GLN A 55 -4.74 3.17 -3.83
N PHE A 56 -3.60 2.73 -3.31
CA PHE A 56 -2.28 3.09 -3.85
C PHE A 56 -2.14 2.72 -5.32
N GLY A 57 -2.56 1.51 -5.68
CA GLY A 57 -2.58 1.06 -7.07
C GLY A 57 -3.49 1.91 -7.95
N PHE A 58 -4.69 2.21 -7.45
CA PHE A 58 -5.68 3.01 -8.16
C PHE A 58 -5.17 4.44 -8.42
N THR A 59 -4.57 5.08 -7.42
CA THR A 59 -3.89 6.38 -7.52
C THR A 59 -2.85 6.41 -8.64
N GLY A 60 -2.02 5.36 -8.69
CA GLY A 60 -0.96 5.25 -9.69
C GLY A 60 -1.50 4.99 -11.09
N GLY A 61 -2.53 4.15 -11.22
CA GLY A 61 -3.16 3.82 -12.51
C GLY A 61 -4.09 4.91 -13.06
N PHE A 62 -4.66 5.76 -12.21
CA PHE A 62 -5.66 6.77 -12.59
C PHE A 62 -5.15 7.75 -13.65
N SER A 63 -3.87 8.15 -13.58
CA SER A 63 -3.29 9.17 -14.45
C SER A 63 -3.32 8.79 -15.94
N SER A 64 -3.08 7.51 -16.26
CA SER A 64 -2.93 7.05 -17.65
C SER A 64 -4.19 7.17 -18.50
N PRO A 65 -5.34 6.57 -18.13
CA PRO A 65 -6.56 6.67 -18.94
C PRO A 65 -7.18 8.08 -18.91
N THR A 66 -6.91 8.87 -17.87
CA THR A 66 -7.54 10.19 -17.70
C THR A 66 -6.77 11.34 -18.36
N GLN A 67 -5.51 11.12 -18.74
CA GLN A 67 -4.63 12.16 -19.29
C GLN A 67 -5.26 12.95 -20.43
N ALA A 68 -5.73 12.26 -21.48
CA ALA A 68 -6.27 12.92 -22.67
C ALA A 68 -7.57 13.69 -22.38
N ALA A 69 -8.38 13.18 -21.45
CA ALA A 69 -9.66 13.80 -21.08
C ALA A 69 -9.44 15.05 -20.21
N ILE A 70 -8.54 14.97 -19.22
CA ILE A 70 -8.18 16.09 -18.32
C ILE A 70 -7.55 17.23 -19.11
N ILE A 71 -6.63 16.93 -20.03
CA ILE A 71 -5.98 17.94 -20.88
C ILE A 71 -7.01 18.69 -21.73
N ARG A 72 -7.99 17.98 -22.30
CA ARG A 72 -9.05 18.59 -23.13
C ARG A 72 -10.07 19.40 -22.32
N ASP A 73 -10.47 18.92 -21.15
CA ASP A 73 -11.51 19.56 -20.33
C ASP A 73 -11.01 20.84 -19.64
N LEU A 74 -9.75 20.84 -19.20
CA LEU A 74 -9.13 21.95 -18.46
C LEU A 74 -8.14 22.77 -19.31
N ASN A 75 -8.01 22.47 -20.61
CA ASN A 75 -7.04 23.10 -21.53
C ASN A 75 -5.60 23.14 -20.97
N LEU A 76 -5.17 22.05 -20.34
CA LEU A 76 -3.85 21.96 -19.69
C LEU A 76 -2.75 21.66 -20.70
N SER A 77 -1.57 22.23 -20.47
CA SER A 77 -0.34 21.82 -21.15
C SER A 77 0.12 20.43 -20.68
N ILE A 78 0.94 19.77 -21.50
CA ILE A 78 1.58 18.49 -21.14
C ILE A 78 2.48 18.66 -19.90
N SER A 79 3.12 19.82 -19.75
CA SER A 79 3.92 20.18 -18.57
C SER A 79 3.08 20.27 -17.30
N GLU A 80 1.91 20.88 -17.35
CA GLU A 80 1.00 20.97 -16.21
C GLU A 80 0.44 19.60 -15.80
N PHE A 81 0.10 18.76 -16.78
CA PHE A 81 -0.28 17.37 -16.50
C PHE A 81 0.87 16.57 -15.87
N SER A 82 2.11 16.83 -16.31
CA SER A 82 3.30 16.20 -15.71
C SER A 82 3.51 16.62 -14.26
N VAL A 83 3.24 17.90 -13.94
CA VAL A 83 3.23 18.39 -12.56
C VAL A 83 2.15 17.67 -11.74
N PHE A 84 0.94 17.51 -12.28
CA PHE A 84 -0.13 16.75 -11.64
C PHE A 84 0.29 15.32 -11.25
N GLY A 85 0.92 14.57 -12.17
CA GLY A 85 1.43 13.23 -11.87
C GLY A 85 2.55 13.23 -10.82
N SER A 86 3.49 14.17 -10.90
CA SER A 86 4.62 14.28 -9.98
C SER A 86 4.23 14.71 -8.56
N LEU A 87 3.18 15.52 -8.41
CA LEU A 87 2.69 15.96 -7.10
C LEU A 87 2.22 14.80 -6.21
N SER A 88 1.69 13.72 -6.81
CA SER A 88 1.36 12.50 -6.06
C SER A 88 2.61 11.90 -5.37
N ASN A 89 3.77 11.92 -6.04
CA ASN A 89 5.02 11.41 -5.48
C ASN A 89 5.56 12.33 -4.37
N VAL A 90 5.42 13.64 -4.53
CA VAL A 90 5.78 14.62 -3.49
C VAL A 90 4.91 14.43 -2.25
N GLY A 91 3.59 14.28 -2.43
CA GLY A 91 2.67 13.96 -1.35
C GLY A 91 3.06 12.65 -0.65
N ALA A 92 3.38 11.60 -1.42
CA ALA A 92 3.81 10.31 -0.89
C ALA A 92 5.11 10.40 -0.08
N MET A 93 6.07 11.24 -0.51
CA MET A 93 7.29 11.49 0.25
C MET A 93 6.99 12.09 1.63
N VAL A 94 6.15 13.12 1.69
CA VAL A 94 5.74 13.75 2.96
C VAL A 94 4.97 12.76 3.83
N GLY A 95 4.05 12.00 3.23
CA GLY A 95 3.30 10.95 3.90
C GLY A 95 4.19 9.85 4.49
N ALA A 96 5.19 9.39 3.74
CA ALA A 96 6.14 8.38 4.18
C ALA A 96 6.98 8.85 5.37
N ILE A 97 7.44 10.11 5.38
CA ILE A 97 8.17 10.68 6.53
C ILE A 97 7.27 10.73 7.77
N ALA A 98 6.01 11.17 7.62
CA ALA A 98 5.05 11.24 8.72
C ALA A 98 4.62 9.85 9.23
N SER A 99 4.57 8.86 8.33
CA SER A 99 4.04 7.52 8.59
C SER A 99 4.70 6.80 9.77
N GLY A 100 6.02 6.92 9.92
CA GLY A 100 6.76 6.25 10.99
C GLY A 100 6.37 6.80 12.37
N GLN A 101 6.31 8.13 12.50
CA GLN A 101 5.91 8.79 13.74
C GLN A 101 4.45 8.52 14.07
N MET A 102 3.56 8.57 13.07
CA MET A 102 2.14 8.29 13.23
C MET A 102 1.91 6.84 13.69
N ALA A 103 2.52 5.86 13.00
CA ALA A 103 2.35 4.44 13.31
C ALA A 103 2.88 4.09 14.71
N GLU A 104 3.91 4.79 15.18
CA GLU A 104 4.49 4.60 16.51
C GLU A 104 3.64 5.21 17.64
N HIS A 105 3.12 6.43 17.47
CA HIS A 105 2.40 7.15 18.54
C HIS A 105 0.89 6.87 18.57
N ILE A 106 0.27 6.80 17.39
CA ILE A 106 -1.19 6.72 17.23
C ILE A 106 -1.64 5.26 17.11
N GLY A 107 -0.74 4.38 16.68
CA GLY A 107 -1.06 2.98 16.36
C GLY A 107 -1.22 2.77 14.86
N ARG A 108 -1.32 1.52 14.44
CA ARG A 108 -1.36 1.16 13.01
C ARG A 108 -2.76 1.45 12.47
N LYS A 109 -3.81 1.02 13.17
CA LYS A 109 -5.20 1.30 12.81
C LYS A 109 -5.48 2.80 12.78
N GLY A 110 -5.08 3.53 13.82
CA GLY A 110 -5.26 4.99 13.87
C GLY A 110 -4.52 5.72 12.75
N SER A 111 -3.32 5.27 12.37
CA SER A 111 -2.58 5.84 11.24
C SER A 111 -3.28 5.62 9.90
N LEU A 112 -3.87 4.43 9.69
CA LEU A 112 -4.67 4.16 8.48
C LEU A 112 -5.93 5.02 8.41
N MET A 113 -6.61 5.26 9.55
CA MET A 113 -7.77 6.16 9.59
C MET A 113 -7.38 7.60 9.23
N ILE A 114 -6.29 8.10 9.80
CA ILE A 114 -5.80 9.46 9.51
C ILE A 114 -5.32 9.55 8.06
N ALA A 115 -4.76 8.49 7.48
CA ALA A 115 -4.36 8.47 6.07
C ALA A 115 -5.55 8.44 5.10
N ALA A 116 -6.65 7.77 5.47
CA ALA A 116 -7.84 7.65 4.63
C ALA A 116 -8.56 9.00 4.47
N ILE A 117 -8.55 9.87 5.48
CA ILE A 117 -9.25 11.18 5.45
C ILE A 117 -8.70 12.11 4.34
N PRO A 118 -7.39 12.43 4.28
CA PRO A 118 -6.80 13.19 3.18
C PRO A 118 -7.00 12.52 1.82
N ASN A 119 -7.03 11.19 1.76
CA ASN A 119 -7.25 10.47 0.52
C ASN A 119 -8.66 10.74 -0.04
N ILE A 120 -9.70 10.62 0.81
CA ILE A 120 -11.09 10.95 0.45
C ILE A 120 -11.22 12.41 0.03
N ILE A 121 -10.64 13.33 0.79
CA ILE A 121 -10.66 14.76 0.46
C ILE A 121 -9.93 15.02 -0.87
N GLY A 122 -8.83 14.31 -1.12
CA GLY A 122 -8.04 14.41 -2.35
C GLY A 122 -8.85 14.00 -3.57
N TRP A 123 -9.56 12.86 -3.51
CA TRP A 123 -10.43 12.42 -4.60
C TRP A 123 -11.63 13.31 -4.83
N LEU A 124 -12.25 13.82 -3.75
CA LEU A 124 -13.32 14.80 -3.86
C LEU A 124 -12.82 16.08 -4.53
N ALA A 125 -11.64 16.57 -4.14
CA ALA A 125 -11.03 17.75 -4.76
C ALA A 125 -10.74 17.53 -6.25
N ILE A 126 -10.28 16.33 -6.65
CA ILE A 126 -10.08 15.97 -8.07
C ILE A 126 -11.43 15.91 -8.79
N SER A 127 -12.46 15.29 -8.21
CA SER A 127 -13.76 15.12 -8.86
C SER A 127 -14.48 16.45 -9.13
N PHE A 128 -14.39 17.41 -8.20
CA PHE A 128 -14.97 18.74 -8.33
C PHE A 128 -14.03 19.78 -8.96
N ALA A 129 -12.83 19.37 -9.40
CA ALA A 129 -11.84 20.29 -9.96
C ALA A 129 -12.38 20.95 -11.23
N LYS A 130 -12.63 22.26 -11.14
CA LYS A 130 -12.84 23.16 -12.27
C LYS A 130 -11.59 23.97 -12.61
N ASP A 131 -10.68 24.11 -11.64
CA ASP A 131 -9.40 24.80 -11.76
C ASP A 131 -8.23 23.85 -11.49
N THR A 132 -7.09 24.14 -12.11
CA THR A 132 -5.84 23.37 -11.98
C THR A 132 -5.34 23.28 -10.54
N SER A 133 -5.58 24.31 -9.72
CA SER A 133 -5.16 24.34 -8.31
C SER A 133 -5.85 23.27 -7.46
N PHE A 134 -7.14 23.02 -7.67
CA PHE A 134 -7.86 21.95 -6.96
C PHE A 134 -7.36 20.57 -7.37
N LEU A 135 -7.02 20.40 -8.65
CA LEU A 135 -6.44 19.18 -9.20
C LEU A 135 -5.08 18.86 -8.53
N TYR A 136 -4.22 19.86 -8.40
CA TYR A 136 -2.91 19.75 -7.75
C TYR A 136 -3.00 19.49 -6.24
N MET A 137 -3.89 20.22 -5.54
CA MET A 137 -4.11 19.99 -4.12
C MET A 137 -4.66 18.59 -3.85
N GLY A 138 -5.57 18.11 -4.70
CA GLY A 138 -6.11 16.76 -4.62
C GLY A 138 -5.03 15.69 -4.71
N ARG A 139 -4.08 15.82 -5.64
CA ARG A 139 -2.95 14.88 -5.77
C ARG A 139 -1.98 14.91 -4.61
N LEU A 140 -1.70 16.08 -4.04
CA LEU A 140 -0.85 16.17 -2.86
C LEU A 140 -1.47 15.44 -1.66
N LEU A 141 -2.78 15.63 -1.44
CA LEU A 141 -3.50 14.98 -0.34
C LEU A 141 -3.64 13.47 -0.53
N GLU A 142 -3.96 13.04 -1.75
CA GLU A 142 -3.99 11.63 -2.14
C GLU A 142 -2.63 10.97 -1.93
N GLY A 143 -1.57 11.61 -2.45
CA GLY A 143 -0.19 11.17 -2.29
C GLY A 143 0.20 11.02 -0.82
N PHE A 144 -0.17 11.99 0.03
CA PHE A 144 0.08 11.92 1.47
C PHE A 144 -0.56 10.67 2.11
N GLY A 145 -1.85 10.42 1.85
CA GLY A 145 -2.54 9.24 2.37
C GLY A 145 -1.91 7.94 1.89
N VAL A 146 -1.61 7.86 0.59
CA VAL A 146 -0.91 6.73 -0.03
C VAL A 146 0.46 6.48 0.61
N GLY A 147 1.25 7.53 0.86
CA GLY A 147 2.55 7.43 1.50
C GLY A 147 2.46 6.78 2.88
N VAL A 148 1.48 7.18 3.68
CA VAL A 148 1.24 6.59 5.01
C VAL A 148 0.77 5.13 4.92
N ILE A 149 -0.12 4.82 3.97
CA ILE A 149 -0.64 3.47 3.74
C ILE A 149 0.50 2.51 3.31
N SER A 150 1.41 2.97 2.44
CA SER A 150 2.51 2.16 1.89
C SER A 150 3.45 1.59 2.96
N TYR A 151 3.60 2.30 4.08
CA TYR A 151 4.37 1.83 5.23
C TYR A 151 3.50 1.05 6.23
N THR A 152 2.33 1.61 6.58
CA THR A 152 1.52 1.11 7.69
C THR A 152 0.91 -0.26 7.39
N VAL A 153 0.48 -0.51 6.15
CA VAL A 153 -0.18 -1.76 5.77
C VAL A 153 0.76 -2.97 5.81
N PRO A 154 1.93 -2.96 5.14
CA PRO A 154 2.86 -4.09 5.23
C PRO A 154 3.30 -4.39 6.67
N VAL A 155 3.52 -3.34 7.47
CA VAL A 155 3.89 -3.49 8.88
C VAL A 155 2.75 -4.13 9.67
N TYR A 156 1.52 -3.64 9.51
CA TYR A 156 0.36 -4.21 10.19
C TYR A 156 0.16 -5.68 9.82
N ILE A 157 0.19 -6.01 8.53
CA ILE A 157 0.10 -7.39 8.03
C ILE A 157 1.19 -8.25 8.67
N ALA A 158 2.44 -7.80 8.69
CA ALA A 158 3.56 -8.55 9.28
C ALA A 158 3.43 -8.76 10.80
N GLU A 159 2.74 -7.84 11.50
CA GLU A 159 2.53 -7.91 12.95
C GLU A 159 1.36 -8.83 13.34
N ILE A 160 0.29 -8.88 12.53
CA ILE A 160 -0.85 -9.78 12.79
C ILE A 160 -0.62 -11.20 12.26
N SER A 161 0.23 -11.35 11.23
CA SER A 161 0.40 -12.62 10.53
C SER A 161 1.14 -13.66 11.38
N PRO A 162 0.63 -14.90 11.46
CA PRO A 162 1.35 -16.02 12.08
C PRO A 162 2.62 -16.32 11.28
N GLN A 163 3.68 -16.80 11.95
CA GLN A 163 5.02 -16.98 11.36
C GLN A 163 4.98 -17.77 10.04
N ASN A 164 4.09 -18.76 9.97
CA ASN A 164 3.97 -19.73 8.89
C ASN A 164 3.33 -19.14 7.61
N MET A 165 2.56 -18.05 7.72
CA MET A 165 1.82 -17.44 6.60
C MET A 165 2.22 -15.99 6.32
N ARG A 166 3.24 -15.46 6.99
CA ARG A 166 3.68 -14.06 6.81
C ARG A 166 4.03 -13.75 5.35
N GLY A 167 4.63 -14.71 4.65
CA GLY A 167 4.94 -14.58 3.22
C GLY A 167 3.66 -14.40 2.40
N ALA A 168 2.73 -15.36 2.49
CA ALA A 168 1.47 -15.33 1.76
C ALA A 168 0.63 -14.09 2.04
N LEU A 169 0.46 -13.69 3.30
CA LEU A 169 -0.29 -12.49 3.69
C LEU A 169 0.44 -11.21 3.27
N GLY A 170 1.78 -11.19 3.32
CA GLY A 170 2.57 -10.09 2.80
C GLY A 170 2.41 -9.90 1.29
N SER A 171 2.25 -10.99 0.53
CA SER A 171 2.01 -10.94 -0.91
C SER A 171 0.66 -10.35 -1.29
N VAL A 172 -0.34 -10.47 -0.42
CA VAL A 172 -1.64 -9.81 -0.61
C VAL A 172 -1.46 -8.31 -0.80
N ASN A 173 -0.55 -7.68 -0.07
CA ASN A 173 -0.27 -6.25 -0.22
C ASN A 173 0.12 -5.91 -1.66
N GLN A 174 1.11 -6.62 -2.21
CA GLN A 174 1.59 -6.37 -3.57
C GLN A 174 0.53 -6.70 -4.64
N LEU A 175 -0.22 -7.78 -4.47
CA LEU A 175 -1.32 -8.15 -5.36
C LEU A 175 -2.44 -7.11 -5.34
N SER A 176 -2.73 -6.56 -4.17
CA SER A 176 -3.75 -5.53 -3.99
C SER A 176 -3.38 -4.25 -4.72
N VAL A 177 -2.10 -3.86 -4.73
CA VAL A 177 -1.61 -2.74 -5.55
C VAL A 177 -1.84 -3.00 -7.04
N THR A 178 -1.49 -4.18 -7.55
CA THR A 178 -1.64 -4.46 -8.98
C THR A 178 -3.10 -4.60 -9.40
N ILE A 179 -3.96 -5.15 -8.54
CA ILE A 179 -5.41 -5.14 -8.73
C ILE A 179 -5.93 -3.70 -8.78
N GLY A 180 -5.46 -2.80 -7.91
CA GLY A 180 -5.82 -1.38 -7.93
C GLY A 180 -5.47 -0.68 -9.25
N ILE A 181 -4.27 -0.96 -9.80
CA ILE A 181 -3.83 -0.43 -11.09
C ILE A 181 -4.75 -0.93 -12.22
N VAL A 182 -5.03 -2.24 -12.26
CA VAL A 182 -5.93 -2.83 -13.26
C VAL A 182 -7.33 -2.24 -13.18
N LEU A 183 -7.86 -2.10 -11.97
CA LEU A 183 -9.18 -1.49 -11.76
C LEU A 183 -9.21 -0.06 -12.29
N ALA A 184 -8.17 0.75 -12.06
CA ALA A 184 -8.09 2.10 -12.61
C ALA A 184 -8.05 2.11 -14.14
N TYR A 185 -7.33 1.19 -14.78
CA TYR A 185 -7.27 1.09 -16.24
C TYR A 185 -8.60 0.65 -16.86
N ILE A 186 -9.21 -0.41 -16.31
CA ILE A 186 -10.48 -0.94 -16.82
C ILE A 186 -11.59 0.10 -16.62
N LEU A 187 -11.73 0.65 -15.41
CA LEU A 187 -12.78 1.63 -15.12
C LEU A 187 -12.57 2.93 -15.90
N GLY A 188 -11.32 3.35 -16.10
CA GLY A 188 -10.98 4.52 -16.90
C GLY A 188 -11.35 4.41 -18.37
N MET A 189 -11.57 3.20 -18.90
CA MET A 189 -12.07 2.99 -20.26
C MET A 189 -13.58 3.26 -20.38
N PHE A 190 -14.36 2.96 -19.34
CA PHE A 190 -15.82 3.02 -19.40
C PHE A 190 -16.42 4.30 -18.79
N VAL A 191 -15.66 4.97 -17.91
CA VAL A 191 -16.18 6.02 -17.03
C VAL A 191 -15.41 7.33 -17.23
N PRO A 192 -16.07 8.50 -17.26
CA PRO A 192 -15.38 9.78 -17.36
C PRO A 192 -14.48 10.04 -16.15
N TRP A 193 -13.41 10.81 -16.33
CA TRP A 193 -12.36 11.01 -15.32
C TRP A 193 -12.88 11.54 -13.96
N ARG A 194 -13.91 12.38 -13.95
CA ARG A 194 -14.53 12.89 -12.71
C ARG A 194 -15.27 11.81 -11.93
N MET A 195 -15.98 10.92 -12.63
CA MET A 195 -16.67 9.78 -12.01
C MET A 195 -15.68 8.70 -11.59
N LEU A 196 -14.60 8.51 -12.37
CA LEU A 196 -13.49 7.63 -11.97
C LEU A 196 -12.86 8.12 -10.65
N ALA A 197 -12.74 9.43 -10.46
CA ALA A 197 -12.27 10.01 -9.20
C ALA A 197 -13.24 9.73 -8.03
N VAL A 198 -14.55 9.77 -8.27
CA VAL A 198 -15.55 9.37 -7.25
C VAL A 198 -15.43 7.89 -6.89
N ILE A 199 -15.21 7.03 -7.89
CA ILE A 199 -14.99 5.59 -7.64
C ILE A 199 -13.73 5.36 -6.80
N GLY A 200 -12.69 6.19 -6.99
CA GLY A 200 -11.47 6.20 -6.17
C GLY A 200 -11.70 6.49 -4.69
N ILE A 201 -12.86 7.04 -4.30
CA ILE A 201 -13.24 7.27 -2.90
C ILE A 201 -13.66 5.96 -2.21
N LEU A 202 -14.23 5.01 -2.97
CA LEU A 202 -14.87 3.81 -2.43
C LEU A 202 -13.94 2.98 -1.55
N PRO A 203 -12.71 2.61 -1.96
CA PRO A 203 -11.83 1.79 -1.12
C PRO A 203 -11.52 2.45 0.23
N CYS A 204 -11.31 3.78 0.25
CA CYS A 204 -11.07 4.52 1.48
C CYS A 204 -12.32 4.62 2.37
N THR A 205 -13.50 4.82 1.79
CA THR A 205 -14.76 4.85 2.56
C THR A 205 -15.16 3.51 3.12
N ILE A 206 -14.74 2.39 2.51
CA ILE A 206 -14.94 1.03 3.05
C ILE A 206 -13.84 0.71 4.08
N LEU A 207 -12.62 1.20 3.87
CA LEU A 207 -11.50 1.00 4.79
C LEU A 207 -11.78 1.61 6.17
N ILE A 208 -12.38 2.80 6.27
CA ILE A 208 -12.70 3.45 7.57
C ILE A 208 -13.61 2.58 8.46
N PRO A 209 -14.83 2.18 8.04
CA PRO A 209 -15.70 1.29 8.81
C PRO A 209 -15.03 -0.07 9.03
N GLY A 210 -14.36 -0.61 8.01
CA GLY A 210 -13.59 -1.84 8.13
C GLY A 210 -12.55 -1.79 9.25
N LEU A 211 -11.86 -0.66 9.41
CA LEU A 211 -10.87 -0.43 10.46
C LEU A 211 -11.48 -0.56 11.86
N PHE A 212 -12.76 -0.23 12.06
CA PHE A 212 -13.40 -0.42 13.37
C PHE A 212 -13.54 -1.89 13.78
N PHE A 213 -13.70 -2.80 12.82
CA PHE A 213 -13.85 -4.24 13.07
C PHE A 213 -12.54 -4.99 13.30
N ILE A 214 -11.41 -4.41 12.93
CA ILE A 214 -10.08 -5.02 13.09
C ILE A 214 -9.46 -4.65 14.46
N PRO A 215 -8.81 -5.60 15.16
CA PRO A 215 -8.02 -5.30 16.35
C PRO A 215 -6.80 -4.42 16.00
N GLU A 216 -6.26 -3.72 16.98
CA GLU A 216 -5.01 -2.99 16.82
C GLU A 216 -3.82 -3.97 16.86
N SER A 217 -2.66 -3.57 16.31
CA SER A 217 -1.47 -4.42 16.30
C SER A 217 -1.08 -4.88 17.73
N PRO A 218 -0.97 -6.20 17.98
CA PRO A 218 -0.55 -6.73 19.28
C PRO A 218 0.83 -6.21 19.70
N ARG A 219 1.78 -6.08 18.74
CA ARG A 219 3.12 -5.57 19.05
C ARG A 219 3.10 -4.12 19.50
N TRP A 220 2.22 -3.30 18.90
CA TRP A 220 2.06 -1.92 19.33
C TRP A 220 1.41 -1.81 20.71
N LEU A 221 0.38 -2.61 20.98
CA LEU A 221 -0.28 -2.66 22.29
C LEU A 221 0.67 -3.08 23.42
N ALA A 222 1.51 -4.09 23.15
CA ALA A 222 2.57 -4.50 24.07
C ALA A 222 3.60 -3.37 24.31
N LYS A 223 3.96 -2.61 23.28
CA LYS A 223 4.86 -1.44 23.40
C LYS A 223 4.24 -0.31 24.22
N MET A 224 2.94 -0.09 24.10
CA MET A 224 2.19 0.95 24.83
C MET A 224 1.82 0.54 26.26
N ASN A 225 2.31 -0.61 26.73
CA ASN A 225 2.05 -1.19 28.06
C ASN A 225 0.57 -1.47 28.36
N LYS A 226 -0.24 -1.68 27.31
CA LYS A 226 -1.67 -2.02 27.41
C LYS A 226 -1.86 -3.53 27.37
N MET A 227 -1.62 -4.17 28.52
CA MET A 227 -1.52 -5.63 28.60
C MET A 227 -2.85 -6.36 28.35
N GLU A 228 -3.96 -5.81 28.83
CA GLU A 228 -5.29 -6.40 28.63
C GLU A 228 -5.74 -6.35 27.16
N ASP A 229 -5.57 -5.19 26.51
CA ASP A 229 -5.92 -5.02 25.09
C ASP A 229 -4.98 -5.86 24.19
N PHE A 230 -3.72 -6.06 24.61
CA PHE A 230 -2.74 -6.89 23.91
C PHE A 230 -3.15 -8.36 23.89
N GLU A 231 -3.48 -8.93 25.05
CA GLU A 231 -3.90 -10.34 25.17
C GLU A 231 -5.21 -10.56 24.43
N THR A 232 -6.16 -9.63 24.54
CA THR A 232 -7.43 -9.69 23.79
C THR A 232 -7.23 -9.63 22.27
N SER A 233 -6.40 -8.71 21.77
CA SER A 233 -6.13 -8.59 20.32
C SER A 233 -5.44 -9.84 19.77
N LEU A 234 -4.53 -10.43 20.54
CA LEU A 234 -3.83 -11.64 20.14
C LEU A 234 -4.75 -12.88 20.18
N GLN A 235 -5.67 -12.96 21.16
CA GLN A 235 -6.72 -13.98 21.21
C GLN A 235 -7.71 -13.88 20.05
N VAL A 236 -8.10 -12.67 19.63
CA VAL A 236 -8.96 -12.48 18.45
C VAL A 236 -8.25 -12.89 17.14
N LEU A 237 -6.93 -12.70 17.06
CA LEU A 237 -6.12 -13.03 15.88
C LEU A 237 -5.67 -14.49 15.83
N ARG A 238 -5.56 -15.17 16.98
CA ARG A 238 -5.09 -16.56 17.09
C ARG A 238 -6.20 -17.55 17.46
N GLY A 239 -7.36 -17.08 17.90
CA GLY A 239 -8.45 -17.90 18.45
C GLY A 239 -8.43 -17.92 19.98
N PHE A 240 -9.61 -17.80 20.61
CA PHE A 240 -9.78 -17.61 22.06
C PHE A 240 -9.30 -18.78 22.92
N GLU A 241 -9.20 -20.00 22.37
CA GLU A 241 -8.78 -21.21 23.10
C GLU A 241 -7.34 -21.67 22.76
N THR A 242 -6.60 -20.92 21.95
CA THR A 242 -5.21 -21.28 21.61
C THR A 242 -4.28 -20.81 22.73
N ASP A 243 -3.31 -21.63 23.14
CA ASP A 243 -2.30 -21.20 24.10
C ASP A 243 -1.36 -20.16 23.48
N ILE A 244 -1.56 -18.90 23.88
CA ILE A 244 -0.82 -17.74 23.37
C ILE A 244 0.35 -17.38 24.29
N THR A 245 0.52 -18.10 25.41
CA THR A 245 1.45 -17.72 26.48
C THR A 245 2.90 -17.63 25.99
N SER A 246 3.29 -18.50 25.05
CA SER A 246 4.62 -18.49 24.40
C SER A 246 4.82 -17.25 23.51
N GLU A 247 3.87 -16.96 22.61
CA GLU A 247 3.93 -15.80 21.70
C GLU A 247 3.84 -14.47 22.49
N VAL A 248 3.03 -14.43 23.55
CA VAL A 248 2.95 -13.31 24.50
C VAL A 248 4.31 -13.03 25.13
N ASN A 249 4.99 -14.08 25.63
CA ASN A 249 6.27 -13.92 26.31
C ASN A 249 7.37 -13.51 25.31
N ASP A 250 7.35 -14.03 24.09
CA ASP A 250 8.29 -13.66 23.04
C ASP A 250 8.12 -12.20 22.60
N ILE A 251 6.88 -11.74 22.41
CA ILE A 251 6.59 -10.34 22.09
C ILE A 251 7.00 -9.43 23.25
N LYS A 252 6.69 -9.80 24.51
CA LYS A 252 7.12 -9.05 25.71
C LYS A 252 8.64 -8.91 25.79
N ARG A 253 9.37 -10.01 25.57
CA ARG A 253 10.85 -10.01 25.54
C ARG A 253 11.37 -9.13 24.41
N ALA A 254 10.82 -9.25 23.20
CA ALA A 254 11.21 -8.44 22.05
C ALA A 254 10.99 -6.95 22.32
N VAL A 255 9.82 -6.56 22.83
CA VAL A 255 9.48 -5.16 23.16
C VAL A 255 10.35 -4.63 24.30
N THR A 256 10.60 -5.41 25.35
CA THR A 256 11.48 -4.99 26.47
C THR A 256 12.91 -4.78 25.99
N SER A 257 13.40 -5.65 25.10
CA SER A 257 14.72 -5.51 24.48
C SER A 257 14.81 -4.33 23.49
N ALA A 258 13.67 -3.93 22.91
CA ALA A 258 13.56 -2.81 22.00
C ALA A 258 13.45 -1.48 22.77
N ASN A 259 12.69 -1.40 23.86
CA ASN A 259 12.60 -0.21 24.71
C ASN A 259 13.92 0.07 25.46
N LYS A 260 14.71 -0.97 25.77
CA LYS A 260 16.05 -0.82 26.36
C LYS A 260 17.10 -0.29 25.37
N ARG A 261 16.86 -0.44 24.06
CA ARG A 261 17.66 0.22 23.02
C ARG A 261 16.99 1.57 22.75
N ALA A 262 17.66 2.67 23.11
CA ALA A 262 17.15 4.01 22.79
C ALA A 262 16.69 4.05 21.32
N ALA A 263 15.55 4.68 21.05
CA ALA A 263 15.05 4.83 19.68
C ALA A 263 16.20 5.37 18.81
N ILE A 264 16.57 4.59 17.78
CA ILE A 264 17.75 4.86 16.95
C ILE A 264 17.62 6.29 16.42
N ARG A 265 18.47 7.19 16.93
CA ARG A 265 18.49 8.59 16.47
C ARG A 265 18.97 8.61 15.02
N PHE A 266 18.52 9.58 14.23
CA PHE A 266 19.01 9.76 12.84
C PHE A 266 20.54 9.80 12.74
N GLN A 267 21.24 10.22 13.80
CA GLN A 267 22.69 10.24 13.90
C GLN A 267 23.33 8.84 14.06
N GLU A 268 22.62 7.87 14.65
CA GLU A 268 23.09 6.49 14.81
C GLU A 268 22.96 5.66 13.52
N LEU A 269 22.15 6.12 12.56
CA LEU A 269 22.04 5.52 11.22
C LEU A 269 23.36 5.60 10.44
N ASN A 270 24.25 6.54 10.79
CA ASN A 270 25.57 6.69 10.17
C ASN A 270 26.62 5.72 10.74
N GLN A 271 26.25 4.86 11.70
CA GLN A 271 27.17 3.82 12.21
C GLN A 271 27.42 2.75 11.15
N LYS A 272 28.68 2.27 11.08
CA LYS A 272 29.15 1.27 10.09
C LYS A 272 28.29 0.01 10.04
N LYS A 273 27.65 -0.35 11.16
CA LYS A 273 26.73 -1.50 11.30
C LYS A 273 25.41 -1.34 10.55
N PHE A 274 24.86 -0.12 10.48
CA PHE A 274 23.58 0.16 9.82
C PHE A 274 23.74 0.75 8.41
N ARG A 275 24.90 1.34 8.12
CA ARG A 275 25.20 2.00 6.85
C ARG A 275 25.10 1.07 5.63
N MET A 276 25.62 -0.15 5.70
CA MET A 276 25.59 -1.09 4.55
C MET A 276 24.16 -1.57 4.22
N PRO A 277 23.35 -2.05 5.18
CA PRO A 277 21.94 -2.36 4.91
C PRO A 277 21.14 -1.14 4.42
N LEU A 278 21.41 0.05 4.98
CA LEU A 278 20.74 1.28 4.59
C LEU A 278 21.07 1.68 3.14
N ILE A 279 22.34 1.65 2.75
CA ILE A 279 22.78 1.94 1.37
C ILE A 279 22.17 0.95 0.39
N LEU A 280 22.17 -0.35 0.73
CA LEU A 280 21.56 -1.36 -0.14
C LEU A 280 20.04 -1.18 -0.26
N GLY A 281 19.35 -0.88 0.84
CA GLY A 281 17.91 -0.65 0.84
C GLY A 281 17.51 0.60 0.06
N ILE A 282 18.15 1.75 0.35
CA ILE A 282 17.90 3.00 -0.37
C ILE A 282 18.31 2.88 -1.83
N GLY A 283 19.48 2.29 -2.10
CA GLY A 283 19.98 2.09 -3.46
C GLY A 283 19.04 1.24 -4.31
N LEU A 284 18.50 0.15 -3.75
CA LEU A 284 17.51 -0.69 -4.45
C LEU A 284 16.21 0.08 -4.74
N LEU A 285 15.72 0.91 -3.81
CA LEU A 285 14.53 1.72 -4.03
C LEU A 285 14.76 2.81 -5.09
N VAL A 286 15.93 3.46 -5.09
CA VAL A 286 16.31 4.43 -6.12
C VAL A 286 16.40 3.76 -7.50
N LEU A 287 17.06 2.61 -7.59
CA LEU A 287 17.15 1.84 -8.83
C LEU A 287 15.76 1.38 -9.32
N GLN A 288 14.87 1.03 -8.41
CA GLN A 288 13.49 0.69 -8.75
C GLN A 288 12.76 1.88 -9.39
N GLN A 289 12.93 3.10 -8.87
CA GLN A 289 12.30 4.29 -9.48
C GLN A 289 12.96 4.68 -10.80
N LEU A 290 14.30 4.57 -10.89
CA LEU A 290 15.05 4.84 -12.12
C LEU A 290 14.78 3.85 -13.25
N SER A 291 14.17 2.69 -12.96
CA SER A 291 13.67 1.77 -14.00
C SER A 291 12.60 2.40 -14.90
N GLY A 292 12.02 3.55 -14.50
CA GLY A 292 11.01 4.25 -15.28
C GLY A 292 9.61 3.63 -15.16
N ILE A 293 9.39 2.72 -14.20
CA ILE A 293 8.09 2.04 -14.03
C ILE A 293 6.93 3.03 -13.88
N ASN A 294 7.10 4.12 -13.12
CA ASN A 294 6.06 5.15 -12.97
C ASN A 294 5.79 5.92 -14.26
N ALA A 295 6.79 6.10 -15.13
CA ALA A 295 6.58 6.73 -16.43
C ALA A 295 5.71 5.82 -17.32
N ILE A 296 5.97 4.51 -17.31
CA ILE A 296 5.12 3.54 -18.02
C ILE A 296 3.72 3.53 -17.42
N LEU A 297 3.58 3.48 -16.09
CA LEU A 297 2.26 3.43 -15.43
C LEU A 297 1.44 4.70 -15.64
N PHE A 298 2.06 5.88 -15.61
CA PHE A 298 1.33 7.16 -15.73
C PHE A 298 1.02 7.52 -17.18
N TYR A 299 1.83 7.06 -18.14
CA TYR A 299 1.73 7.46 -19.54
C TYR A 299 1.45 6.30 -20.51
N ALA A 300 1.11 5.10 -20.02
CA ALA A 300 0.88 3.91 -20.85
C ALA A 300 -0.08 4.16 -22.02
N SER A 301 -1.25 4.77 -21.78
CA SER A 301 -2.23 5.04 -22.84
C SER A 301 -1.66 6.01 -23.89
N SER A 302 -0.93 7.04 -23.45
CA SER A 302 -0.24 7.98 -24.35
C SER A 302 0.87 7.30 -25.16
N ILE A 303 1.65 6.40 -24.56
CA ILE A 303 2.73 5.67 -25.25
C ILE A 303 2.14 4.73 -26.31
N PHE A 304 1.09 3.98 -25.98
CA PHE A 304 0.43 3.10 -26.95
C PHE A 304 -0.27 3.86 -28.08
N LYS A 305 -0.84 5.02 -27.77
CA LYS A 305 -1.41 5.92 -28.77
C LYS A 305 -0.33 6.46 -29.70
N ALA A 306 0.80 6.91 -29.14
CA ALA A 306 1.96 7.34 -29.90
C ALA A 306 2.55 6.21 -30.75
N ALA A 307 2.44 4.95 -30.32
CA ALA A 307 2.85 3.79 -31.11
C ALA A 307 1.92 3.52 -32.31
N GLY A 308 0.70 4.06 -32.33
CA GLY A 308 -0.28 3.86 -33.40
C GLY A 308 -1.28 2.72 -33.15
N ILE A 309 -1.40 2.25 -31.90
CA ILE A 309 -2.37 1.21 -31.53
C ILE A 309 -3.76 1.83 -31.46
N THR A 310 -4.67 1.35 -32.31
CA THR A 310 -6.05 1.86 -32.47
C THR A 310 -6.85 1.86 -31.16
N ASN A 311 -6.62 0.88 -30.28
CA ASN A 311 -7.28 0.76 -28.98
C ASN A 311 -6.26 0.89 -27.83
N SER A 312 -5.73 2.09 -27.60
CA SER A 312 -4.68 2.35 -26.59
C SER A 312 -5.13 2.04 -25.15
N ASP A 313 -6.42 2.20 -24.83
CA ASP A 313 -6.96 1.92 -23.50
C ASP A 313 -7.13 0.41 -23.25
N LEU A 314 -7.45 -0.38 -24.28
CA LEU A 314 -7.44 -1.84 -24.20
C LEU A 314 -6.02 -2.37 -24.02
N ALA A 315 -5.04 -1.80 -24.72
CA ALA A 315 -3.64 -2.16 -24.55
C ALA A 315 -3.13 -1.84 -23.13
N THR A 316 -3.55 -0.69 -22.58
CA THR A 316 -3.24 -0.28 -21.19
C THR A 316 -3.87 -1.23 -20.18
N SER A 317 -5.11 -1.66 -20.39
CA SER A 317 -5.78 -2.65 -19.55
C SER A 317 -5.08 -4.03 -19.63
N GLY A 318 -4.65 -4.43 -20.82
CA GLY A 318 -3.85 -5.64 -21.04
C GLY A 318 -2.52 -5.59 -20.30
N LEU A 319 -1.83 -4.44 -20.31
CA LEU A 319 -0.60 -4.22 -19.54
C LEU A 319 -0.84 -4.46 -18.04
N GLY A 320 -1.93 -3.93 -17.48
CA GLY A 320 -2.30 -4.18 -16.09
C GLY A 320 -2.56 -5.67 -15.81
N GLY A 321 -3.27 -6.37 -16.71
CA GLY A 321 -3.52 -7.80 -16.58
C GLY A 321 -2.22 -8.62 -16.55
N ILE A 322 -1.28 -8.31 -17.45
CA ILE A 322 0.06 -8.91 -17.45
C ILE A 322 0.78 -8.61 -16.13
N GLN A 323 0.66 -7.40 -15.60
CA GLN A 323 1.28 -7.02 -14.34
C GLN A 323 0.76 -7.85 -13.15
N VAL A 324 -0.54 -8.15 -13.10
CA VAL A 324 -1.13 -9.03 -12.07
C VAL A 324 -0.58 -10.45 -12.20
N LEU A 325 -0.58 -11.02 -13.41
CA LEU A 325 -0.03 -12.36 -13.66
C LEU A 325 1.46 -12.44 -13.31
N ALA A 326 2.24 -11.45 -13.75
CA ALA A 326 3.66 -11.36 -13.43
C ALA A 326 3.89 -11.25 -11.93
N THR A 327 3.04 -10.54 -11.19
CA THR A 327 3.13 -10.41 -9.73
C THR A 327 2.83 -11.73 -9.03
N LEU A 328 1.84 -12.49 -9.49
CA LEU A 328 1.54 -13.84 -8.98
C LEU A 328 2.71 -14.79 -9.20
N VAL A 329 3.26 -14.82 -10.42
CA VAL A 329 4.44 -15.62 -10.76
C VAL A 329 5.64 -15.21 -9.91
N THR A 330 5.92 -13.90 -9.81
CA THR A 330 7.04 -13.36 -9.02
C THR A 330 6.92 -13.76 -7.55
N THR A 331 5.70 -13.65 -6.99
CA THR A 331 5.42 -14.04 -5.61
C THR A 331 5.74 -15.51 -5.37
N TRP A 332 5.27 -16.39 -6.25
CA TRP A 332 5.50 -17.82 -6.15
C TRP A 332 6.98 -18.20 -6.34
N LEU A 333 7.66 -17.52 -7.27
CA LEU A 333 9.06 -17.78 -7.59
C LEU A 333 10.02 -17.23 -6.52
N LEU A 334 9.61 -16.20 -5.78
CA LEU A 334 10.39 -15.59 -4.70
C LEU A 334 10.76 -16.58 -3.61
N ASP A 335 9.83 -17.46 -3.24
CA ASP A 335 10.04 -18.47 -2.20
C ASP A 335 10.93 -19.62 -2.67
N ARG A 336 11.06 -19.84 -3.99
CA ARG A 336 11.84 -20.96 -4.57
C ARG A 336 13.24 -20.57 -5.04
N ALA A 337 13.34 -19.48 -5.80
CA ALA A 337 14.58 -19.06 -6.49
C ALA A 337 15.42 -18.06 -5.68
N GLY A 338 14.82 -17.45 -4.64
CA GLY A 338 15.48 -16.44 -3.82
C GLY A 338 15.51 -15.05 -4.45
N ARG A 339 15.59 -14.03 -3.58
CA ARG A 339 15.35 -12.61 -3.94
C ARG A 339 16.39 -12.01 -4.89
N ARG A 340 17.68 -12.37 -4.73
CA ARG A 340 18.79 -11.80 -5.51
C ARG A 340 18.74 -12.22 -6.98
N ILE A 341 18.42 -13.49 -7.24
CA ILE A 341 18.36 -14.04 -8.60
C ILE A 341 17.20 -13.41 -9.36
N LEU A 342 16.02 -13.31 -8.73
CA LEU A 342 14.87 -12.62 -9.31
C LEU A 342 15.20 -11.18 -9.72
N LEU A 343 15.84 -10.40 -8.85
CA LEU A 343 16.21 -9.02 -9.15
C LEU A 343 17.15 -8.91 -10.36
N ILE A 344 18.15 -9.78 -10.47
CA ILE A 344 19.10 -9.78 -11.60
C ILE A 344 18.37 -10.11 -12.90
N ILE A 345 17.58 -11.19 -12.93
CA ILE A 345 16.83 -11.61 -14.12
C ILE A 345 15.84 -10.53 -14.56
N SER A 346 15.06 -9.97 -13.63
CA SER A 346 14.11 -8.89 -13.93
C SER A 346 14.82 -7.65 -14.46
N SER A 347 15.96 -7.26 -13.89
CA SER A 347 16.73 -6.11 -14.38
C SER A 347 17.28 -6.31 -15.78
N ALA A 348 17.80 -7.51 -16.09
CA ALA A 348 18.26 -7.84 -17.44
C ALA A 348 17.12 -7.82 -18.45
N GLY A 349 15.97 -8.40 -18.09
CA GLY A 349 14.77 -8.38 -18.92
C GLY A 349 14.27 -6.97 -19.20
N MET A 350 14.18 -6.12 -18.17
CA MET A 350 13.79 -4.70 -18.33
C MET A 350 14.74 -3.95 -19.26
N THR A 351 16.06 -4.14 -19.13
CA THR A 351 17.05 -3.50 -20.01
C THR A 351 16.83 -3.87 -21.47
N ILE A 352 16.64 -5.16 -21.76
CA ILE A 352 16.41 -5.65 -23.13
C ILE A 352 15.10 -5.07 -23.69
N SER A 353 14.02 -5.11 -22.90
CA SER A 353 12.72 -4.58 -23.33
C SER A 353 12.73 -3.08 -23.58
N LEU A 354 13.37 -2.29 -22.70
CA LEU A 354 13.49 -0.84 -22.88
C LEU A 354 14.35 -0.49 -24.10
N LEU A 355 15.42 -1.25 -24.35
CA LEU A 355 16.25 -1.07 -25.53
C LEU A 355 15.45 -1.37 -26.81
N ALA A 356 14.64 -2.43 -26.81
CA ALA A 356 13.76 -2.74 -27.93
C ALA A 356 12.73 -1.62 -28.20
N VAL A 357 12.09 -1.10 -27.15
CA VAL A 357 11.16 0.04 -27.26
C VAL A 357 11.88 1.26 -27.83
N ALA A 358 13.08 1.58 -27.33
CA ALA A 358 13.87 2.70 -27.83
C ALA A 358 14.19 2.58 -29.33
N VAL A 359 14.59 1.39 -29.78
CA VAL A 359 14.87 1.12 -31.21
C VAL A 359 13.61 1.25 -32.06
N ILE A 360 12.47 0.71 -31.61
CA ILE A 360 11.20 0.81 -32.35
C ILE A 360 10.77 2.27 -32.52
N PHE A 361 10.84 3.08 -31.46
CA PHE A 361 10.49 4.50 -31.53
C PHE A 361 11.49 5.29 -32.40
N PHE A 362 12.78 4.96 -32.35
CA PHE A 362 13.80 5.58 -33.22
C PHE A 362 13.54 5.32 -34.70
N ILE A 363 13.27 4.05 -35.06
CA ILE A 363 12.93 3.68 -36.44
C ILE A 363 11.65 4.38 -36.88
N LYS A 364 10.62 4.44 -36.03
CA LYS A 364 9.37 5.12 -36.34
C LYS A 364 9.60 6.60 -36.64
N ASP A 365 10.40 7.29 -35.84
CA ASP A 365 10.70 8.72 -36.03
C ASP A 365 11.49 8.96 -37.32
N THR A 366 12.46 8.09 -37.62
CA THR A 366 13.27 8.19 -38.85
C THR A 366 12.42 7.92 -40.11
N VAL A 367 11.60 6.87 -40.10
CA VAL A 367 10.74 6.50 -41.24
C VAL A 367 9.62 7.53 -41.46
N SER A 368 9.11 8.15 -40.39
CA SER A 368 8.07 9.19 -40.50
C SER A 368 8.61 10.54 -41.01
N GLN A 369 9.93 10.78 -40.94
CA GLN A 369 10.55 11.98 -41.54
C GLN A 369 10.83 11.82 -43.05
N ASP A 370 10.93 10.59 -43.54
CA ASP A 370 11.16 10.27 -44.97
C ASP A 370 9.86 10.08 -45.79
N SER A 371 8.69 10.24 -45.18
CA SER A 371 7.36 10.16 -45.82
C SER A 371 6.68 11.52 -45.83
#